data_AF-A0A7J7WJS2-F1
#
_entry.id   AF-A0A7J7WJS2-F1
#
_cell.length_a   1.000
_cell.length_b   1.000
_cell.length_c   1.000
_cell.angle_alpha   90.00
_cell.angle_beta   90.00
_cell.angle_gamma   90.00
#
_symmetry.space_group_name_H-M   'P 1'
#
loop_
_entity.id
_entity.type
_entity.pdbx_description
1 polymer ?
#
loop_
_entity_poly.entity_id
_entity_poly.type
_entity_poly.pdbx_seq_one_letter_code
_entity_poly.pdbx_strand_id
1 'polypeptide(L)'
;MHHLFNHPNILHLVAYCLKERGTKHEAWLLLPYLKRGTLWNEIERLKDKGNFLTEDEILQLLLGICRGLEAIHAQGYAHRDLKPTNILLGDEGQPVLMDLGSMKQARIHVESSRQALALQDWAAQRCTISYRAPELFSVQSHCVIDERTDVWSLGCVLYAMMFGEGPYDMVFQKGDSVALAVQNQLSIPQSPRHSSALRQLLASMMTVDPLQRPYIPFLLSQLEALQPPTPGQHTTQI
;
A
#
# COMPACT_ATOMS: atom_id res chain seq x y z
N MET A 1 10.47 14.18 -5.77
CA MET A 1 9.35 13.23 -5.88
C MET A 1 8.02 13.83 -5.40
N HIS A 2 7.94 14.49 -4.25
CA HIS A 2 6.65 15.06 -3.78
C HIS A 2 5.97 16.04 -4.74
N HIS A 3 6.70 16.82 -5.55
CA HIS A 3 6.10 17.74 -6.54
C HIS A 3 5.50 17.04 -7.77
N LEU A 4 5.69 15.73 -7.93
CA LEU A 4 5.15 14.96 -9.07
C LEU A 4 3.65 14.75 -8.97
N PHE A 5 3.07 14.90 -7.78
CA PHE A 5 1.70 14.53 -7.50
C PHE A 5 0.94 15.72 -6.94
N ASN A 6 -0.19 16.04 -7.57
CA ASN A 6 -1.23 16.89 -7.01
C ASN A 6 -2.52 16.07 -6.95
N HIS A 7 -2.68 15.30 -5.88
CA HIS A 7 -3.76 14.32 -5.75
C HIS A 7 -4.24 14.25 -4.29
N PRO A 8 -5.56 14.21 -4.02
CA PRO A 8 -6.10 14.24 -2.65
C PRO A 8 -5.65 13.06 -1.78
N ASN A 9 -5.36 11.90 -2.40
CA ASN A 9 -4.90 10.70 -1.69
C ASN A 9 -3.36 10.56 -1.63
N ILE A 10 -2.59 11.61 -1.93
CA ILE A 10 -1.11 11.60 -1.82
C ILE A 10 -0.67 12.82 -1.02
N LEU A 11 0.18 12.61 0.00
CA LEU A 11 0.65 13.68 0.87
C LEU A 11 1.50 14.69 0.09
N HIS A 12 0.97 15.91 -0.02
CA HIS A 12 1.69 16.99 -0.70
C HIS A 12 2.79 17.56 0.19
N LEU A 13 3.88 18.02 -0.42
CA LEU A 13 4.93 18.78 0.23
C LEU A 13 4.56 20.27 0.22
N VAL A 14 4.54 20.92 1.38
CA VAL A 14 4.23 22.36 1.51
C VAL A 14 5.47 23.18 1.15
N ALA A 15 6.61 22.84 1.74
CA ALA A 15 7.88 23.51 1.52
C ALA A 15 9.04 22.58 1.89
N TYR A 16 10.24 22.89 1.41
CA TYR A 16 11.47 22.26 1.88
C TYR A 16 12.57 23.29 2.07
N CYS A 17 13.53 23.02 2.96
CA CYS A 17 14.74 23.83 3.06
C CYS A 17 15.94 23.00 3.49
N LEU A 18 17.12 23.47 3.12
CA LEU A 18 18.40 22.97 3.64
C LEU A 18 18.89 23.92 4.73
N LYS A 19 19.33 23.37 5.85
CA LYS A 19 19.86 24.12 6.99
C LYS A 19 21.27 23.65 7.30
N GLU A 20 22.17 24.61 7.47
CA GLU A 20 23.56 24.37 7.84
C GLU A 20 23.86 25.09 9.15
N ARG A 21 24.44 24.37 10.11
CA ARG A 21 24.89 24.94 11.38
C ARG A 21 26.20 24.29 11.82
N GLY A 22 27.31 24.96 11.55
CA GLY A 22 28.64 24.40 11.76
C GLY A 22 28.88 23.24 10.81
N THR A 23 29.17 22.05 11.35
CA THR A 23 29.34 20.82 10.56
C THR A 23 28.03 20.06 10.28
N LYS A 24 26.91 20.48 10.88
CA LYS A 24 25.62 19.82 10.70
C LYS A 24 24.90 20.34 9.46
N HIS A 25 24.44 19.41 8.64
CA HIS A 25 23.64 19.65 7.45
C HIS A 25 22.32 18.89 7.60
N GLU A 26 21.20 19.59 7.49
CA GLU A 26 19.86 19.04 7.65
C GLU A 26 18.97 19.43 6.47
N ALA A 27 18.11 18.50 6.05
CA ALA A 27 17.05 18.76 5.08
C ALA A 27 15.70 18.67 5.79
N TRP A 28 14.89 19.71 5.70
CA TRP A 28 13.57 19.78 6.33
C TRP A 28 12.48 19.72 5.27
N LEU A 29 11.45 18.94 5.54
CA LEU A 29 10.24 18.82 4.73
C LEU A 29 9.06 19.31 5.56
N LEU A 30 8.38 20.36 5.10
CA LEU A 30 7.15 20.85 5.71
C LEU A 30 5.97 20.12 5.06
N LEU A 31 5.23 19.37 5.87
CA LEU A 31 4.11 18.53 5.44
C LEU A 31 2.83 18.93 6.19
N PRO A 32 1.64 18.74 5.60
CA PRO A 32 0.39 18.90 6.32
C PRO A 32 0.30 17.96 7.52
N TYR A 33 -0.27 18.45 8.62
CA TYR A 33 -0.54 17.63 9.81
C TYR A 33 -1.95 17.05 9.75
N LEU A 34 -2.05 15.72 9.71
CA LEU A 34 -3.32 14.98 9.69
C LEU A 34 -3.61 14.46 11.10
N LYS A 35 -4.52 15.13 11.82
CA LYS A 35 -4.75 14.94 13.27
C LYS A 35 -5.26 13.55 13.66
N ARG A 36 -5.86 12.80 12.72
CA ARG A 36 -6.35 11.44 12.97
C ARG A 36 -5.24 10.38 12.93
N GLY A 37 -4.01 10.78 12.60
CA GLY A 37 -2.87 9.87 12.56
C GLY A 37 -2.94 8.89 11.39
N THR A 38 -2.42 7.68 11.60
CA THR A 38 -2.32 6.65 10.58
C THR A 38 -3.53 5.70 10.60
N LEU A 39 -3.78 5.01 9.48
CA LEU A 39 -4.74 3.93 9.38
C LEU A 39 -4.45 2.83 10.41
N TRP A 40 -3.17 2.54 10.68
CA TRP A 40 -2.79 1.58 11.72
C TRP A 40 -3.33 1.97 13.10
N ASN A 41 -3.20 3.25 13.48
CA ASN A 41 -3.70 3.72 14.78
C ASN A 41 -5.21 3.55 14.92
N GLU A 42 -5.97 3.75 13.84
CA GLU A 42 -7.42 3.53 13.85
C GLU A 42 -7.78 2.04 13.96
N ILE A 43 -7.06 1.16 13.25
CA ILE A 43 -7.21 -0.29 13.34
C ILE A 43 -6.95 -0.78 14.77
N GLU A 44 -5.85 -0.34 15.39
CA GLU A 44 -5.52 -0.67 16.79
C GLU A 44 -6.59 -0.16 17.76
N ARG A 45 -7.00 1.10 17.61
CA ARG A 45 -8.04 1.72 18.46
C ARG A 45 -9.38 0.97 18.41
N LEU A 46 -9.72 0.37 17.28
CA LEU A 46 -10.91 -0.47 17.13
C LEU A 46 -10.69 -1.85 17.74
N LYS A 47 -9.54 -2.49 17.45
CA LYS A 47 -9.16 -3.80 17.98
C LYS A 47 -9.15 -3.84 19.51
N ASP A 48 -8.59 -2.81 20.14
CA ASP A 48 -8.54 -2.67 21.62
C ASP A 48 -9.94 -2.61 22.26
N LYS A 49 -10.94 -2.16 21.48
CA LYS A 49 -12.34 -2.12 21.89
C LYS A 49 -13.13 -3.38 21.48
N GLY A 50 -12.47 -4.38 20.90
CA GLY A 50 -13.10 -5.57 20.35
C GLY A 50 -13.90 -5.33 19.06
N ASN A 51 -13.65 -4.21 18.38
CA ASN A 51 -14.34 -3.79 17.16
C ASN A 51 -13.41 -3.84 15.94
N PHE A 52 -14.01 -3.70 14.76
CA PHE A 52 -13.30 -3.65 13.47
C PHE A 52 -13.95 -2.60 12.59
N LEU A 53 -13.26 -2.21 11.51
CA LEU A 53 -13.86 -1.41 10.45
C LEU A 53 -15.04 -2.17 9.84
N THR A 54 -16.10 -1.46 9.51
CA THR A 54 -17.22 -1.98 8.73
C THR A 54 -16.81 -2.18 7.28
N GLU A 55 -17.52 -3.04 6.55
CA GLU A 55 -17.22 -3.26 5.12
C GLU A 55 -17.32 -1.96 4.29
N ASP A 56 -18.28 -1.09 4.59
CA ASP A 56 -18.43 0.19 3.90
C ASP A 56 -17.23 1.11 4.12
N GLU A 57 -16.74 1.21 5.36
CA GLU A 57 -15.52 1.96 5.69
C GLU A 57 -14.29 1.38 4.99
N ILE A 58 -14.17 0.04 4.97
CA ILE A 58 -13.10 -0.66 4.26
C ILE A 58 -13.11 -0.32 2.77
N LEU A 59 -14.28 -0.39 2.12
CA LEU A 59 -14.40 -0.11 0.70
C LEU A 59 -14.07 1.36 0.37
N GLN A 60 -14.50 2.31 1.21
CA GLN A 60 -14.18 3.74 1.04
C GLN A 60 -12.68 4.01 1.16
N LEU A 61 -12.03 3.45 2.19
CA LEU A 61 -10.59 3.55 2.38
C LEU A 61 -9.83 2.89 1.23
N LEU A 62 -10.25 1.69 0.83
CA LEU A 62 -9.62 0.95 -0.25
C LEU A 62 -9.72 1.71 -1.59
N LEU A 63 -10.87 2.32 -1.88
CA LEU A 63 -11.06 3.16 -3.07
C LEU A 63 -10.08 4.35 -3.09
N GLY A 64 -9.96 5.09 -1.98
CA GLY A 64 -9.05 6.22 -1.89
C GLY A 64 -7.57 5.82 -2.01
N ILE A 65 -7.18 4.69 -1.40
CA ILE A 65 -5.82 4.14 -1.52
C ILE A 65 -5.54 3.75 -2.98
N CYS A 66 -6.48 3.06 -3.65
CA CYS A 66 -6.34 2.70 -5.06
C CYS A 66 -6.20 3.92 -5.96
N ARG A 67 -6.97 4.99 -5.75
CA ARG A 67 -6.84 6.25 -6.52
C ARG A 67 -5.46 6.90 -6.31
N GLY A 68 -4.94 6.88 -5.08
CA GLY A 68 -3.58 7.33 -4.80
C GLY A 68 -2.52 6.50 -5.54
N LEU A 69 -2.64 5.17 -5.53
CA LEU A 69 -1.73 4.28 -6.25
C LEU A 69 -1.84 4.44 -7.76
N GLU A 70 -3.05 4.59 -8.30
CA GLU A 70 -3.26 4.83 -9.73
C GLU A 70 -2.50 6.08 -10.20
N ALA A 71 -2.61 7.19 -9.45
CA ALA A 71 -1.88 8.41 -9.76
C ALA A 71 -0.35 8.22 -9.69
N ILE A 72 0.16 7.40 -8.77
CA ILE A 72 1.59 7.04 -8.68
C ILE A 72 2.01 6.20 -9.89
N HIS A 73 1.25 5.16 -10.21
CA HIS A 73 1.53 4.22 -11.30
C HIS A 73 1.45 4.89 -12.67
N ALA A 74 0.50 5.80 -12.86
CA ALA A 74 0.35 6.60 -14.09
C ALA A 74 1.56 7.51 -14.37
N GLN A 75 2.31 7.91 -13.33
CA GLN A 75 3.57 8.64 -13.48
C GLN A 75 4.80 7.72 -13.67
N GLY A 76 4.60 6.41 -13.80
CA GLY A 76 5.67 5.44 -14.02
C GLY A 76 6.45 5.06 -12.76
N TYR A 77 5.88 5.30 -11.57
CA TYR A 77 6.48 4.96 -10.28
C TYR A 77 5.68 3.88 -9.55
N ALA A 78 6.31 3.23 -8.58
CA ALA A 78 5.67 2.37 -7.59
C ALA A 78 6.08 2.83 -6.19
N HIS A 79 5.19 2.73 -5.21
CA HIS A 79 5.39 3.18 -3.83
C HIS A 79 6.42 2.32 -3.08
N ARG A 80 6.38 0.99 -3.27
CA ARG A 80 7.33 -0.02 -2.74
C ARG A 80 7.38 -0.22 -1.22
N ASP A 81 6.67 0.58 -0.42
CA ASP A 81 6.57 0.41 1.04
C ASP A 81 5.16 0.77 1.56
N LEU A 82 4.13 0.33 0.83
CA LEU A 82 2.75 0.54 1.23
C LEU A 82 2.40 -0.36 2.43
N LYS A 83 1.90 0.26 3.49
CA LYS A 83 1.50 -0.41 4.74
C LYS A 83 0.58 0.53 5.55
N PRO A 84 -0.20 0.03 6.53
CA PRO A 84 -1.15 0.86 7.28
C PRO A 84 -0.53 2.08 7.99
N THR A 85 0.74 2.00 8.39
CA THR A 85 1.47 3.12 9.02
C THR A 85 1.91 4.21 8.03
N ASN A 86 1.94 3.91 6.73
CA ASN A 86 2.23 4.86 5.65
C ASN A 86 0.96 5.42 4.98
N ILE A 87 -0.20 5.23 5.62
CA ILE A 87 -1.50 5.75 5.17
C ILE A 87 -2.02 6.63 6.29
N LEU A 88 -2.08 7.94 6.06
CA LEU A 88 -2.69 8.89 6.99
C LEU A 88 -4.19 8.99 6.76
N LEU A 89 -4.93 9.38 7.80
CA LEU A 89 -6.36 9.67 7.70
C LEU A 89 -6.60 11.18 7.76
N GLY A 90 -7.19 11.73 6.70
CA GLY A 90 -7.62 13.12 6.65
C GLY A 90 -8.82 13.38 7.55
N ASP A 91 -9.18 14.65 7.73
CA ASP A 91 -10.23 15.05 8.66
C ASP A 91 -11.60 14.40 8.37
N GLU A 92 -11.93 14.19 7.11
CA GLU A 92 -13.16 13.53 6.66
C GLU A 92 -13.02 11.99 6.57
N GLY A 93 -11.86 11.44 6.95
CA GLY A 93 -11.57 10.01 6.93
C GLY A 93 -10.99 9.49 5.62
N GLN A 94 -10.75 10.36 4.66
CA GLN A 94 -10.09 10.02 3.41
C GLN A 94 -8.65 9.54 3.65
N PRO A 95 -8.19 8.48 2.96
CA PRO A 95 -6.83 7.98 3.11
C PRO A 95 -5.85 8.85 2.30
N VAL A 96 -4.67 9.09 2.86
CA VAL A 96 -3.60 9.86 2.23
C VAL A 96 -2.29 9.09 2.32
N LEU A 97 -1.74 8.69 1.17
CA LEU A 97 -0.47 7.98 1.08
C LEU A 97 0.69 8.90 1.46
N MET A 98 1.58 8.41 2.32
CA MET A 98 2.79 9.13 2.74
C MET A 98 4.04 8.26 2.58
N ASP A 99 5.20 8.82 2.92
CA ASP A 99 6.51 8.15 2.82
C ASP A 99 6.88 7.68 1.41
N LEU A 100 7.13 8.66 0.54
CA LEU A 100 7.60 8.42 -0.82
C LEU A 100 9.12 8.12 -0.87
N GLY A 101 9.78 7.87 0.27
CA GLY A 101 11.24 7.70 0.36
C GLY A 101 11.76 6.43 -0.31
N SER A 102 10.91 5.40 -0.43
CA SER A 102 11.20 4.13 -1.12
C SER A 102 10.65 4.07 -2.54
N MET A 103 9.99 5.12 -3.01
CA MET A 103 9.42 5.17 -4.35
C MET A 103 10.52 5.00 -5.41
N LYS A 104 10.24 4.15 -6.40
CA LYS A 104 11.16 3.82 -7.50
C LYS A 104 10.37 3.66 -8.79
N GLN A 105 11.06 3.64 -9.92
CA GLN A 105 10.44 3.32 -11.21
C GLN A 105 9.60 2.04 -11.10
N ALA A 106 8.39 2.08 -11.67
CA ALA A 106 7.41 1.02 -11.61
C ALA A 106 7.96 -0.26 -12.24
N ARG A 107 8.44 -0.18 -13.49
CA ARG A 107 8.98 -1.31 -14.24
C ARG A 107 10.51 -1.35 -14.16
N ILE A 108 11.04 -2.47 -13.70
CA ILE A 108 12.46 -2.75 -13.55
C ILE A 108 12.78 -4.02 -14.32
N HIS A 109 13.58 -3.91 -15.37
CA HIS A 109 14.12 -5.05 -16.10
C HIS A 109 15.36 -5.56 -15.37
N VAL A 110 15.35 -6.84 -15.00
CA VAL A 110 16.47 -7.50 -14.35
C VAL A 110 17.12 -8.41 -15.37
N GLU A 111 18.30 -8.05 -15.86
CA GLU A 111 18.97 -8.74 -16.98
C GLU A 111 20.15 -9.62 -16.55
N SER A 112 20.45 -9.67 -15.26
CA SER A 112 21.55 -10.49 -14.73
C SER A 112 21.36 -10.83 -13.27
N SER A 113 22.05 -11.87 -12.80
CA SER A 113 22.05 -12.26 -11.38
C SER A 113 22.60 -11.19 -10.45
N ARG A 114 23.51 -10.33 -10.94
CA ARG A 114 24.01 -9.18 -10.16
C ARG A 114 22.91 -8.15 -9.94
N GLN A 115 22.14 -7.81 -10.99
CA GLN A 115 21.01 -6.89 -10.86
C GLN A 115 19.91 -7.48 -9.98
N ALA A 116 19.67 -8.79 -10.09
CA ALA A 116 18.70 -9.49 -9.25
C ALA A 116 19.07 -9.38 -7.76
N LEU A 117 20.32 -9.69 -7.40
CA LEU A 117 20.82 -9.57 -6.02
C LEU A 117 20.76 -8.14 -5.51
N ALA A 118 21.18 -7.16 -6.32
CA ALA A 118 21.13 -5.75 -5.95
C ALA A 118 19.69 -5.26 -5.70
N LEU A 119 18.71 -5.73 -6.50
CA LEU A 119 17.30 -5.42 -6.30
C LEU A 119 16.75 -6.08 -5.04
N GLN A 120 17.13 -7.32 -4.78
CA GLN A 120 16.76 -8.05 -3.57
C GLN A 120 17.29 -7.36 -2.31
N ASP A 121 18.57 -6.97 -2.30
CA ASP A 121 19.19 -6.25 -1.17
C ASP A 121 18.56 -4.87 -0.96
N TRP A 122 18.23 -4.17 -2.05
CA TRP A 122 17.50 -2.92 -1.98
C TRP A 122 16.11 -3.11 -1.37
N ALA A 123 15.36 -4.13 -1.81
CA ALA A 123 14.04 -4.45 -1.25
C ALA A 123 14.15 -4.89 0.22
N ALA A 124 15.23 -5.59 0.58
CA ALA A 124 15.54 -5.97 1.96
C ALA A 124 15.64 -4.75 2.89
N GLN A 125 16.19 -3.65 2.40
CA GLN A 125 16.39 -2.40 3.14
C GLN A 125 15.20 -1.44 3.09
N ARG A 126 14.43 -1.44 1.99
CA ARG A 126 13.44 -0.38 1.69
C ARG A 126 11.99 -0.82 1.77
N CYS A 127 11.70 -2.12 1.65
CA CYS A 127 10.35 -2.66 1.71
C CYS A 127 10.14 -3.38 3.05
N THR A 128 9.13 -2.99 3.81
CA THR A 128 8.78 -3.62 5.09
C THR A 128 8.49 -5.11 4.89
N ILE A 129 9.19 -5.97 5.63
CA ILE A 129 9.22 -7.42 5.35
C ILE A 129 7.82 -8.08 5.36
N SER A 130 6.93 -7.72 6.28
CA SER A 130 5.57 -8.29 6.37
C SER A 130 4.60 -7.77 5.31
N TYR A 131 4.98 -6.76 4.52
CA TYR A 131 4.18 -6.19 3.43
C TYR A 131 4.85 -6.33 2.06
N ARG A 132 6.04 -6.96 2.01
CA ARG A 132 6.84 -7.13 0.80
C ARG A 132 6.24 -8.21 -0.10
N ALA A 133 6.22 -7.95 -1.41
CA ALA A 133 5.73 -8.88 -2.41
C ALA A 133 6.66 -10.12 -2.57
N PRO A 134 6.12 -11.33 -2.87
CA PRO A 134 6.89 -12.57 -2.97
C PRO A 134 8.04 -12.49 -3.96
N GLU A 135 7.82 -11.84 -5.11
CA GLU A 135 8.81 -11.66 -6.17
C GLU A 135 10.04 -10.82 -5.78
N LEU A 136 10.01 -10.15 -4.61
CA LEU A 136 11.12 -9.37 -4.06
C LEU A 136 11.95 -10.12 -3.01
N PHE A 137 11.53 -11.33 -2.59
CA PHE A 137 12.33 -12.17 -1.66
C PHE A 137 13.34 -13.06 -2.37
N SER A 138 13.04 -13.44 -3.61
CA SER A 138 13.90 -14.27 -4.46
C SER A 138 13.79 -13.74 -5.88
N VAL A 139 14.51 -12.63 -6.12
CA VAL A 139 14.46 -11.94 -7.40
C VAL A 139 15.14 -12.83 -8.45
N GLN A 140 14.41 -13.19 -9.51
CA GLN A 140 14.95 -14.00 -10.60
C GLN A 140 15.82 -13.16 -11.55
N SER A 141 16.84 -13.76 -12.14
CA SER A 141 17.53 -13.18 -13.30
C SER A 141 16.62 -13.24 -14.53
N HIS A 142 16.74 -12.25 -15.43
CA HIS A 142 15.96 -12.17 -16.66
C HIS A 142 14.45 -12.08 -16.44
N CYS A 143 14.03 -11.26 -15.45
CA CYS A 143 12.62 -11.01 -15.15
C CYS A 143 12.27 -9.52 -15.25
N VAL A 144 10.97 -9.23 -15.16
CA VAL A 144 10.46 -7.86 -15.04
C VAL A 144 9.68 -7.75 -13.73
N ILE A 145 10.12 -6.84 -12.87
CA ILE A 145 9.38 -6.44 -11.67
C ILE A 145 8.61 -5.17 -12.02
N ASP A 146 7.31 -5.13 -11.74
CA ASP A 146 6.47 -3.99 -12.06
C ASP A 146 5.72 -3.42 -10.83
N GLU A 147 4.78 -2.51 -11.07
CA GLU A 147 3.97 -1.84 -10.06
C GLU A 147 3.04 -2.77 -9.28
N ARG A 148 2.81 -4.01 -9.74
CA ARG A 148 1.96 -4.99 -9.04
C ARG A 148 2.55 -5.44 -7.71
N THR A 149 3.81 -5.09 -7.39
CA THR A 149 4.32 -5.24 -6.01
C THR A 149 3.49 -4.42 -5.02
N ASP A 150 3.01 -3.22 -5.42
CA ASP A 150 2.17 -2.39 -4.55
C ASP A 150 0.78 -3.02 -4.37
N VAL A 151 0.30 -3.79 -5.36
CA VAL A 151 -0.98 -4.50 -5.28
C VAL A 151 -0.93 -5.62 -4.24
N TRP A 152 0.20 -6.32 -4.11
CA TRP A 152 0.39 -7.26 -3.01
C TRP A 152 0.34 -6.56 -1.65
N SER A 153 1.11 -5.48 -1.51
CA SER A 153 1.13 -4.69 -0.27
C SER A 153 -0.26 -4.13 0.06
N LEU A 154 -1.04 -3.73 -0.95
CA LEU A 154 -2.43 -3.32 -0.81
C LEU A 154 -3.31 -4.47 -0.29
N GLY A 155 -3.10 -5.69 -0.78
CA GLY A 155 -3.74 -6.90 -0.24
C GLY A 155 -3.46 -7.08 1.25
N CYS A 156 -2.20 -6.89 1.68
CA CYS A 156 -1.85 -6.93 3.10
C CYS A 156 -2.53 -5.81 3.90
N VAL A 157 -2.65 -4.60 3.35
CA VAL A 157 -3.38 -3.48 3.98
C VAL A 157 -4.87 -3.82 4.11
N LEU A 158 -5.49 -4.37 3.07
CA LEU A 158 -6.88 -4.81 3.10
C LEU A 158 -7.10 -5.91 4.15
N TYR A 159 -6.21 -6.89 4.21
CA TYR A 159 -6.24 -7.91 5.26
C TYR A 159 -6.18 -7.29 6.66
N ALA A 160 -5.28 -6.32 6.88
CA ALA A 160 -5.16 -5.62 8.16
C ALA A 160 -6.46 -4.88 8.54
N MET A 161 -7.12 -4.21 7.59
CA MET A 161 -8.41 -3.56 7.84
C MET A 161 -9.52 -4.56 8.21
N MET A 162 -9.54 -5.74 7.59
CA MET A 162 -10.55 -6.78 7.82
C MET A 162 -10.38 -7.51 9.17
N PHE A 163 -9.13 -7.79 9.56
CA PHE A 163 -8.81 -8.71 10.65
C PHE A 163 -8.08 -8.06 11.83
N GLY A 164 -7.71 -6.78 11.75
CA GLY A 164 -7.07 -6.06 12.85
C GLY A 164 -5.56 -6.33 13.00
N GLU A 165 -4.94 -7.01 12.05
CA GLU A 165 -3.50 -7.29 12.01
C GLU A 165 -3.09 -7.69 10.59
N GLY A 166 -1.83 -7.47 10.24
CA GLY A 166 -1.29 -7.88 8.95
C GLY A 166 -1.21 -9.41 8.82
N PRO A 167 -1.30 -9.95 7.58
CA PRO A 167 -1.38 -11.39 7.33
C PRO A 167 -0.13 -12.16 7.76
N TYR A 168 1.01 -11.47 7.88
CA TYR A 168 2.30 -12.05 8.23
C TYR A 168 2.90 -11.49 9.52
N ASP A 169 2.16 -10.65 10.27
CA ASP A 169 2.67 -10.02 11.48
C ASP A 169 2.95 -11.06 12.58
N MET A 170 2.04 -12.04 12.75
CA MET A 170 2.24 -13.14 13.71
C MET A 170 3.42 -14.05 13.35
N VAL A 171 3.66 -14.29 12.05
CA VAL A 171 4.82 -15.06 11.57
C VAL A 171 6.10 -14.32 11.94
N PHE A 172 6.14 -13.01 11.67
CA PHE A 172 7.28 -12.16 11.99
C PHE A 172 7.54 -12.10 13.50
N GLN A 173 6.51 -11.89 14.31
CA GLN A 173 6.62 -11.78 15.78
C GLN A 173 7.10 -13.08 16.44
N LYS A 174 6.73 -14.23 15.89
CA LYS A 174 7.21 -15.55 16.37
C LYS A 174 8.64 -15.88 15.94
N GLY A 175 9.25 -15.08 15.07
CA GLY A 175 10.56 -15.36 14.50
C GLY A 175 10.54 -16.43 13.40
N ASP A 176 9.36 -16.77 12.87
CA ASP A 176 9.21 -17.68 11.74
C ASP A 176 9.63 -16.99 10.43
N SER A 177 9.91 -17.78 9.40
CA SER A 177 10.35 -17.24 8.10
C SER A 177 9.18 -16.62 7.33
N VAL A 178 9.07 -15.29 7.37
CA VAL A 178 8.15 -14.52 6.53
C VAL A 178 8.39 -14.80 5.05
N ALA A 179 9.66 -14.92 4.64
CA ALA A 179 10.03 -15.22 3.25
C ALA A 179 9.45 -16.55 2.75
N LEU A 180 9.29 -17.56 3.61
CA LEU A 180 8.61 -18.81 3.27
C LEU A 180 7.09 -18.66 3.34
N ALA A 181 6.57 -17.94 4.34
CA ALA A 181 5.13 -17.75 4.50
C ALA A 181 4.48 -17.05 3.29
N VAL A 182 5.12 -16.01 2.74
CA VAL A 182 4.59 -15.25 1.58
C VAL A 182 4.55 -16.05 0.28
N GLN A 183 5.35 -17.13 0.16
CA GLN A 183 5.35 -17.99 -1.03
C GLN A 183 4.17 -18.97 -1.04
N ASN A 184 3.50 -19.14 0.11
CA ASN A 184 2.33 -19.98 0.24
C ASN A 184 1.06 -19.17 0.01
N GLN A 185 0.04 -19.80 -0.57
CA GLN A 185 -1.27 -19.18 -0.73
C GLN A 185 -1.85 -18.84 0.64
N LEU A 186 -2.30 -17.59 0.81
CA LEU A 186 -2.90 -17.14 2.05
C LEU A 186 -4.25 -17.84 2.30
N SER A 187 -4.39 -18.45 3.48
CA SER A 187 -5.68 -18.95 3.98
C SER A 187 -6.49 -17.81 4.60
N ILE A 188 -7.40 -17.22 3.83
CA ILE A 188 -8.25 -16.12 4.29
C ILE A 188 -9.34 -16.66 5.23
N PRO A 189 -9.44 -16.19 6.50
CA PRO A 189 -10.49 -16.63 7.42
C PRO A 189 -11.89 -16.30 6.89
N GLN A 190 -12.82 -17.25 7.01
CA GLN A 190 -14.22 -16.97 6.74
C GLN A 190 -14.81 -16.14 7.88
N SER A 191 -15.47 -15.03 7.53
CA SER A 191 -16.15 -14.16 8.49
C SER A 191 -17.48 -13.69 7.91
N PRO A 192 -18.57 -13.72 8.69
CA PRO A 192 -19.86 -13.18 8.25
C PRO A 192 -19.84 -11.64 8.11
N ARG A 193 -18.81 -10.96 8.62
CA ARG A 193 -18.63 -9.50 8.51
C ARG A 193 -18.28 -9.01 7.10
N HIS A 194 -17.83 -9.91 6.23
CA HIS A 194 -17.27 -9.56 4.93
C HIS A 194 -18.00 -10.31 3.80
N SER A 195 -18.36 -9.59 2.74
CA SER A 195 -18.97 -10.14 1.54
C SER A 195 -18.03 -11.08 0.79
N SER A 196 -18.59 -11.90 -0.10
CA SER A 196 -17.81 -12.68 -1.03
C SER A 196 -16.97 -11.79 -1.96
N ALA A 197 -17.51 -10.64 -2.37
CA ALA A 197 -16.84 -9.70 -3.26
C ALA A 197 -15.57 -9.10 -2.61
N LEU A 198 -15.64 -8.65 -1.36
CA LEU A 198 -14.48 -8.14 -0.64
C LEU A 198 -13.39 -9.21 -0.46
N ARG A 199 -13.80 -10.45 -0.16
CA ARG A 199 -12.87 -11.59 -0.07
C ARG A 199 -12.23 -11.93 -1.41
N GLN A 200 -12.96 -11.81 -2.52
CA GLN A 200 -12.44 -12.03 -3.87
C GLN A 200 -11.42 -10.95 -4.25
N LEU A 201 -11.69 -9.69 -3.91
CA LEU A 201 -10.72 -8.59 -4.05
C LEU A 201 -9.43 -8.91 -3.29
N LEU A 202 -9.51 -9.28 -2.01
CA LEU A 202 -8.36 -9.66 -1.21
C LEU A 202 -7.58 -10.84 -1.84
N ALA A 203 -8.27 -11.90 -2.26
CA ALA A 203 -7.64 -13.05 -2.89
C ALA A 203 -6.92 -12.68 -4.20
N SER A 204 -7.52 -11.82 -5.03
CA SER A 204 -6.90 -11.37 -6.28
C SER A 204 -5.62 -10.57 -6.05
N MET A 205 -5.59 -9.70 -5.05
CA MET A 205 -4.41 -8.91 -4.67
C MET A 205 -3.30 -9.79 -4.10
N MET A 206 -3.66 -10.80 -3.31
CA MET A 206 -2.73 -11.73 -2.66
C MET A 206 -2.47 -12.99 -3.50
N THR A 207 -2.46 -12.84 -4.82
CA THR A 207 -1.98 -13.88 -5.75
C THR A 207 -0.45 -13.82 -5.81
N VAL A 208 0.20 -14.97 -5.56
CA VAL A 208 1.67 -15.07 -5.48
C VAL A 208 2.33 -14.77 -6.82
N ASP A 209 1.84 -15.37 -7.90
CA ASP A 209 2.34 -15.07 -9.24
C ASP A 209 1.94 -13.62 -9.64
N PRO A 210 2.90 -12.69 -9.78
CA PRO A 210 2.58 -11.31 -10.14
C PRO A 210 1.93 -11.21 -11.52
N LEU A 211 2.15 -12.17 -12.44
CA LEU A 211 1.53 -12.16 -13.76
C LEU A 211 0.01 -12.36 -13.70
N GLN A 212 -0.48 -13.07 -12.69
CA GLN A 212 -1.91 -13.30 -12.44
C GLN A 212 -2.52 -12.24 -11.50
N ARG A 213 -1.69 -11.37 -10.91
CA ARG A 213 -2.14 -10.29 -10.04
C ARG A 213 -2.68 -9.12 -10.89
N PRO A 214 -3.84 -8.54 -10.53
CA PRO A 214 -4.42 -7.44 -11.30
C PRO A 214 -3.60 -6.16 -11.17
N TYR A 215 -3.80 -5.23 -12.11
CA TYR A 215 -3.35 -3.84 -11.99
C TYR A 215 -4.42 -3.00 -11.28
N ILE A 216 -4.01 -1.86 -10.72
CA ILE A 216 -4.90 -0.94 -10.00
C ILE A 216 -6.15 -0.52 -10.80
N PRO A 217 -6.09 -0.17 -12.11
CA PRO A 217 -7.29 0.23 -12.85
C PRO A 217 -8.39 -0.85 -12.89
N PHE A 218 -7.99 -2.13 -12.92
CA PHE A 218 -8.94 -3.23 -12.86
C PHE A 218 -9.60 -3.34 -11.48
N LEU A 219 -8.81 -3.18 -10.40
CA LEU A 219 -9.33 -3.17 -9.04
C LEU A 219 -10.28 -1.98 -8.79
N LEU A 220 -9.97 -0.79 -9.32
CA LEU A 220 -10.85 0.37 -9.26
C LEU A 220 -12.20 0.09 -9.92
N SER A 221 -12.19 -0.49 -11.12
CA SER A 221 -13.41 -0.88 -11.83
C SER A 221 -14.29 -1.84 -11.01
N GLN A 222 -13.66 -2.79 -10.29
CA GLN A 222 -14.37 -3.71 -9.41
C GLN A 222 -14.92 -3.01 -8.15
N LEU A 223 -14.14 -2.12 -7.54
CA LEU A 223 -14.55 -1.37 -6.33
C LEU A 223 -15.72 -0.44 -6.60
N GLU A 224 -15.69 0.29 -7.72
CA GLU A 224 -16.76 1.20 -8.12
C GLU A 224 -18.07 0.47 -8.41
N ALA A 225 -18.00 -0.78 -8.89
CA ALA A 225 -19.19 -1.63 -9.05
C ALA A 225 -19.80 -2.07 -7.71
N LEU A 226 -19.01 -2.12 -6.63
CA LEU A 226 -19.47 -2.46 -5.27
C LEU A 226 -19.99 -1.24 -4.50
N GLN A 227 -19.55 -0.04 -4.88
CA GLN A 227 -19.97 1.23 -4.30
C GLN A 227 -20.72 2.07 -5.35
N PRO A 228 -22.02 1.82 -5.59
CA PRO A 228 -22.79 2.66 -6.51
C PRO A 228 -22.70 4.13 -6.05
N PRO A 229 -22.56 5.09 -6.98
CA PRO A 229 -22.34 6.48 -6.64
C PRO A 229 -23.48 6.97 -5.74
N THR A 230 -23.12 7.67 -4.67
CA THR A 230 -24.10 8.35 -3.83
C THR A 230 -24.85 9.35 -4.71
N PRO A 231 -26.18 9.30 -4.82
CA PRO A 231 -26.92 10.27 -5.62
C PRO A 231 -26.70 11.67 -5.04
N GLY A 232 -25.94 12.53 -5.73
CA GLY A 232 -25.76 13.93 -5.33
C GLY A 232 -24.44 14.62 -5.68
N GLN A 233 -23.39 13.91 -6.10
CA GLN A 233 -22.15 14.58 -6.54
C GLN A 233 -22.18 14.87 -8.04
N HIS A 234 -22.87 15.96 -8.40
CA HIS A 234 -22.73 16.55 -9.73
C HIS A 234 -21.28 17.03 -9.91
N THR A 235 -20.62 16.43 -10.90
CA THR A 235 -19.39 16.91 -11.52
C THR A 235 -19.58 18.37 -11.96
N THR A 236 -19.00 19.29 -11.20
CA THR A 236 -18.70 20.62 -11.75
C THR A 236 -17.37 20.48 -12.47
N GLN A 237 -17.43 20.17 -13.77
CA GLN A 237 -16.28 20.32 -14.65
C GLN A 237 -16.07 21.84 -14.87
N ILE A 238 -14.82 22.29 -14.69
CA ILE A 238 -14.31 23.54 -15.28
C ILE A 238 -13.44 23.14 -16.45
#